data_AF-A0A352IRD6-F1
#
_entry.id   AF-A0A352IRD6-F1
#
_cell.length_a   1.000
_cell.length_b   1.000
_cell.length_c   1.000
_cell.angle_alpha   90.00
_cell.angle_beta   90.00
_cell.angle_gamma   90.00
#
_symmetry.space_group_name_H-M   'P 1'
#
loop_
_entity.id
_entity.type
_entity.pdbx_description
1 polymer ?
#
loop_
_entity_poly.entity_id
_entity_poly.type
_entity_poly.pdbx_seq_one_letter_code
_entity_poly.pdbx_strand_id
1 'polypeptide(L)'
;MKTVAIIDYGMGNLHSAKKAVEHVAPDTTVLVTDNAEKIREADRVILPGVGAIRDCMAEMHRLGVVDLVREVSQDRPFLGICVGMQALMSRSEENGGVDCIGLFPSQV
;
A
#
# COMPACT_ATOMS: atom_id res chain seq x y z
N MET A 1 -1.02 15.04 -16.80
CA MET A 1 -2.13 14.33 -16.11
C MET A 1 -1.61 13.86 -14.77
N LYS A 2 -2.42 13.90 -13.71
CA LYS A 2 -1.99 13.40 -12.40
C LYS A 2 -1.99 11.87 -12.41
N THR A 3 -1.09 11.25 -11.66
CA THR A 3 -0.98 9.79 -11.55
C THR A 3 -1.28 9.31 -10.12
N VAL A 4 -1.92 8.14 -10.01
CA VAL A 4 -2.08 7.40 -8.75
C VAL A 4 -1.53 6.00 -8.99
N ALA A 5 -0.52 5.60 -8.23
CA ALA A 5 -0.04 4.23 -8.22
C ALA A 5 -0.71 3.44 -7.08
N ILE A 6 -1.32 2.32 -7.41
CA ILE A 6 -1.78 1.30 -6.48
C ILE A 6 -0.70 0.21 -6.48
N ILE A 7 -0.05 0.02 -5.34
CA ILE A 7 1.04 -0.95 -5.19
C ILE A 7 0.46 -2.36 -5.35
N ASP A 8 0.88 -3.05 -6.41
CA ASP A 8 0.62 -4.47 -6.58
C ASP A 8 1.76 -5.25 -5.93
N TYR A 9 1.45 -5.91 -4.82
CA TYR A 9 2.36 -6.83 -4.15
C TYR A 9 1.74 -8.23 -4.08
N GLY A 10 0.83 -8.56 -5.00
CA GLY A 10 0.13 -9.83 -5.06
C GLY A 10 -1.07 -9.97 -4.11
N MET A 11 -1.33 -8.96 -3.26
CA MET A 11 -2.43 -8.96 -2.31
C MET A 11 -3.32 -7.72 -2.46
N GLY A 12 -4.61 -7.90 -2.21
CA GLY A 12 -5.60 -6.84 -2.28
C GLY A 12 -6.66 -7.04 -3.38
N ASN A 13 -7.77 -6.32 -3.29
CA ASN A 13 -8.75 -6.28 -4.37
C ASN A 13 -8.39 -5.14 -5.36
N LEU A 14 -7.31 -5.35 -6.13
CA LEU A 14 -6.72 -4.35 -7.01
C LEU A 14 -7.69 -3.85 -8.09
N HIS A 15 -8.53 -4.76 -8.62
CA HIS A 15 -9.52 -4.41 -9.63
C HIS A 15 -10.55 -3.41 -9.09
N SER A 16 -11.15 -3.70 -7.92
CA SER A 16 -12.12 -2.78 -7.31
C SER A 16 -11.47 -1.48 -6.85
N ALA A 17 -10.26 -1.53 -6.27
CA ALA A 17 -9.53 -0.33 -5.88
C ALA A 17 -9.26 0.58 -7.09
N LYS A 18 -8.75 0.02 -8.19
CA LYS A 18 -8.54 0.76 -9.44
C LYS A 18 -9.83 1.40 -9.93
N LYS A 19 -10.92 0.64 -10.01
CA LYS A 19 -12.22 1.15 -10.49
C LYS A 19 -12.78 2.26 -9.60
N ALA A 20 -12.61 2.15 -8.29
CA ALA A 20 -13.03 3.19 -7.37
C ALA A 20 -12.27 4.50 -7.62
N VAL A 21 -10.94 4.44 -7.78
CA VAL A 21 -10.12 5.62 -8.08
C VAL A 21 -10.48 6.22 -9.45
N GLU A 22 -10.62 5.40 -10.49
CA GLU A 22 -11.04 5.85 -11.83
C GLU A 22 -12.41 6.55 -11.79
N HIS A 23 -13.33 6.07 -10.94
CA HIS A 23 -14.67 6.63 -10.81
C HIS A 23 -14.66 8.01 -10.13
N VAL A 24 -13.91 8.18 -9.04
CA VAL A 24 -13.90 9.43 -8.26
C VAL A 24 -12.89 10.47 -8.79
N ALA A 25 -11.93 10.04 -9.60
CA ALA A 25 -10.88 10.89 -10.17
C ALA A 25 -10.69 10.61 -11.68
N PRO A 26 -11.70 10.95 -12.53
CA PRO A 26 -11.70 10.59 -13.96
C PRO A 26 -10.54 11.19 -14.77
N ASP A 27 -9.97 12.32 -14.33
CA ASP A 27 -8.83 12.98 -14.98
C ASP A 27 -7.46 12.48 -14.50
N THR A 28 -7.43 11.40 -13.71
CA THR A 28 -6.22 10.81 -13.13
C THR A 28 -5.88 9.48 -13.81
N THR A 29 -4.63 9.30 -14.18
CA THR A 29 -4.12 8.02 -14.67
C THR A 29 -3.87 7.09 -13.48
N VAL A 30 -4.58 5.97 -13.44
CA VAL A 30 -4.44 4.97 -12.37
C VAL A 30 -3.54 3.83 -12.83
N LEU A 31 -2.42 3.64 -12.14
CA LEU A 31 -1.47 2.57 -12.36
C LEU A 31 -1.65 1.51 -11.28
N VAL A 32 -1.84 0.25 -11.66
CA VAL A 32 -1.69 -0.89 -10.74
C VAL A 32 -0.39 -1.56 -11.14
N THR A 33 0.61 -1.57 -10.27
CA THR A 33 1.95 -2.03 -10.64
C THR A 33 2.78 -2.43 -9.42
N ASP A 34 3.68 -3.38 -9.65
CA ASP A 34 4.76 -3.83 -8.77
C ASP A 34 6.11 -3.14 -9.09
N ASN A 35 6.15 -2.28 -10.11
CA ASN A 35 7.37 -1.63 -10.57
C ASN A 35 7.72 -0.43 -9.67
N ALA A 36 8.81 -0.56 -8.90
CA ALA A 36 9.24 0.45 -7.95
C ALA A 36 9.49 1.84 -8.57
N GLU A 37 10.09 1.92 -9.76
CA GLU A 37 10.36 3.20 -10.43
C GLU A 37 9.06 3.92 -10.79
N LYS A 38 8.07 3.20 -11.34
CA LYS A 38 6.76 3.78 -11.65
C LYS A 38 6.04 4.26 -10.39
N ILE A 39 6.21 3.57 -9.26
CA ILE A 39 5.65 3.97 -7.97
C ILE A 39 6.35 5.24 -7.47
N ARG A 40 7.67 5.33 -7.59
CA ARG A 40 8.48 6.52 -7.24
C ARG A 40 8.18 7.73 -8.10
N GLU A 41 7.75 7.55 -9.34
CA GLU A 41 7.36 8.64 -10.23
C GLU A 41 5.89 9.08 -10.07
N ALA A 42 5.06 8.30 -9.35
CA ALA A 42 3.64 8.61 -9.21
C ALA A 42 3.38 9.79 -8.27
N ASP A 43 2.42 10.66 -8.61
CA ASP A 43 2.08 11.84 -7.80
C ASP A 43 1.44 11.45 -6.45
N ARG A 44 0.81 10.28 -6.37
CA ARG A 44 0.14 9.73 -5.18
C ARG A 44 0.22 8.22 -5.17
N VAL A 45 0.24 7.64 -3.98
CA VAL A 45 0.39 6.18 -3.82
C VAL A 45 -0.69 5.62 -2.90
N ILE A 46 -1.17 4.43 -3.26
CA ILE A 46 -2.13 3.65 -2.48
C ILE A 46 -1.49 2.29 -2.16
N LEU A 47 -1.47 1.95 -0.88
CA LEU A 47 -1.17 0.60 -0.39
C LEU A 47 -2.51 -0.10 -0.09
N PRO A 48 -2.98 -1.00 -0.96
CA PRO A 48 -4.14 -1.82 -0.68
C PRO A 48 -3.78 -2.94 0.32
N GLY A 49 -4.77 -3.68 0.79
CA GLY A 49 -4.52 -4.95 1.49
C GLY A 49 -5.82 -5.68 1.83
N VAL A 50 -5.79 -7.00 1.74
CA VAL A 50 -6.85 -7.92 2.18
C VAL A 50 -6.23 -9.20 2.75
N GLY A 51 -6.94 -9.90 3.62
CA GLY A 51 -6.46 -11.14 4.23
C GLY A 51 -5.74 -10.91 5.56
N ALA A 52 -4.86 -11.82 5.95
CA ALA A 52 -4.13 -11.75 7.21
C ALA A 52 -2.89 -10.86 7.09
N ILE A 53 -2.63 -10.03 8.11
CA ILE A 53 -1.48 -9.12 8.12
C ILE A 53 -0.15 -9.85 8.07
N ARG A 54 -0.05 -11.04 8.68
CA ARG A 54 1.18 -11.86 8.67
C ARG A 54 1.60 -12.17 7.23
N ASP A 55 0.64 -12.59 6.42
CA ASP A 55 0.90 -13.01 5.04
C ASP A 55 1.19 -11.78 4.16
N CYS A 56 0.49 -10.67 4.39
CA CYS A 56 0.77 -9.39 3.72
C CYS A 56 2.18 -8.86 4.03
N MET A 57 2.57 -8.82 5.31
CA MET A 57 3.90 -8.36 5.72
C MET A 57 5.00 -9.27 5.17
N ALA A 58 4.80 -10.59 5.21
CA ALA A 58 5.75 -11.54 4.63
C ALA A 58 5.98 -11.28 3.13
N GLU A 59 4.91 -11.06 2.37
CA GLU A 59 4.99 -10.79 0.93
C GLU A 59 5.61 -9.42 0.63
N MET A 60 5.26 -8.39 1.40
CA MET A 60 5.87 -7.07 1.26
C MET A 60 7.37 -7.09 1.57
N HIS A 61 7.81 -7.89 2.55
CA HIS A 61 9.24 -8.10 2.79
C HIS A 61 9.91 -8.85 1.64
N ARG A 62 9.28 -9.92 1.14
CA ARG A 62 9.80 -10.73 0.02
C ARG A 62 10.01 -9.91 -1.25
N LEU A 63 9.12 -8.95 -1.51
CA LEU A 63 9.13 -8.09 -2.70
C LEU A 63 9.84 -6.75 -2.49
N GLY A 64 10.38 -6.47 -1.29
CA GLY A 64 11.02 -5.19 -0.98
C GLY A 64 10.05 -3.99 -0.93
N VAL A 65 8.74 -4.25 -0.80
CA VAL A 65 7.70 -3.23 -0.76
C VAL A 65 7.74 -2.43 0.55
N VAL A 66 8.21 -3.03 1.65
CA VAL A 66 8.33 -2.33 2.94
C VAL A 66 9.19 -1.07 2.82
N ASP A 67 10.37 -1.19 2.21
CA ASP A 67 11.29 -0.05 2.05
C ASP A 67 10.73 0.98 1.06
N LEU A 68 10.13 0.51 -0.03
CA LEU A 68 9.45 1.39 -0.99
C LEU A 68 8.32 2.19 -0.34
N VAL A 69 7.50 1.55 0.49
CA VAL A 69 6.41 2.23 1.22
C VAL A 69 6.98 3.28 2.17
N ARG A 70 8.04 2.97 2.92
CA ARG A 70 8.70 3.94 3.80
C ARG A 70 9.22 5.15 3.04
N GLU A 71 9.80 4.92 1.86
CA GLU A 71 10.36 5.94 0.98
C GLU A 71 9.25 6.87 0.48
N VAL A 72 8.26 6.32 -0.23
CA VAL A 72 7.23 7.12 -0.89
C VAL A 72 6.21 7.72 0.08
N SER A 73 6.12 7.23 1.32
CA SER A 73 5.24 7.84 2.32
C SER A 73 5.76 9.18 2.85
N GLN A 74 7.02 9.54 2.60
CA GLN A 74 7.63 10.76 3.15
C GLN A 74 7.29 12.03 2.37
N ASP A 75 7.08 11.92 1.05
CA ASP A 75 7.15 13.07 0.15
C ASP A 75 5.89 13.30 -0.70
N ARG A 76 4.92 12.39 -0.66
CA ARG A 76 3.68 12.50 -1.43
C ARG A 76 2.47 11.95 -0.68
N PRO A 77 1.24 12.32 -1.10
CA PRO A 77 0.03 11.74 -0.52
C PRO A 77 0.01 10.21 -0.64
N PHE A 78 -0.14 9.56 0.51
CA PHE A 78 -0.14 8.11 0.64
C PHE A 78 -1.42 7.64 1.35
N LEU A 79 -2.07 6.61 0.81
CA LEU A 79 -3.30 6.04 1.38
C LEU A 79 -3.13 4.53 1.61
N GLY A 80 -3.23 4.09 2.87
CA GLY A 80 -3.41 2.68 3.21
C GLY A 80 -4.90 2.31 3.23
N ILE A 81 -5.27 1.17 2.63
CA ILE A 81 -6.66 0.67 2.63
C ILE A 81 -6.74 -0.67 3.35
N CYS A 82 -7.62 -0.77 4.36
CA CYS A 82 -7.86 -1.99 5.14
C CYS A 82 -6.55 -2.55 5.73
N VAL A 83 -6.12 -3.75 5.35
CA VAL A 83 -4.85 -4.33 5.82
C VAL A 83 -3.66 -3.46 5.42
N GLY A 84 -3.75 -2.74 4.30
CA GLY A 84 -2.74 -1.76 3.90
C GLY A 84 -2.61 -0.60 4.91
N MET A 85 -3.68 -0.21 5.61
CA MET A 85 -3.61 0.77 6.71
C MET A 85 -3.02 0.15 7.98
N GLN A 86 -3.45 -1.07 8.32
CA GLN A 86 -2.91 -1.86 9.43
C GLN A 86 -1.41 -2.09 9.31
N ALA A 87 -0.90 -2.34 8.09
CA ALA A 87 0.52 -2.48 7.80
C ALA A 87 1.34 -1.22 8.11
N LEU A 88 0.74 -0.03 8.13
CA LEU A 88 1.44 1.21 8.47
C LEU A 88 1.66 1.39 9.98
N MET A 89 0.93 0.64 10.82
CA MET A 89 1.07 0.65 12.28
C MET A 89 2.41 0.02 12.69
N SER A 90 2.78 0.14 13.97
CA SER A 90 4.01 -0.46 14.50
C SER A 90 3.87 -1.97 14.67
N ARG A 91 2.68 -2.44 15.07
CA ARG A 91 2.40 -3.85 15.33
C ARG A 91 0.93 -4.15 15.12
N SER A 92 0.64 -5.39 14.77
CA SER A 92 -0.69 -5.98 14.79
C SER A 92 -0.78 -7.12 15.79
N GLU A 93 -1.90 -7.25 16.53
CA GLU A 93 -2.18 -8.37 17.45
C GLU A 93 -2.57 -9.67 16.72
N GLU A 94 -3.01 -9.56 15.46
CA GLU A 94 -3.36 -10.71 14.63
C GLU A 94 -2.25 -11.76 14.56
N ASN A 95 -2.63 -13.04 14.47
CA ASN A 95 -1.71 -14.18 14.33
C ASN A 95 -0.67 -14.33 15.46
N GLY A 96 -0.94 -13.80 16.66
CA GLY A 96 -0.02 -13.89 17.80
C GLY A 96 1.01 -12.76 17.86
N GLY A 97 0.81 -11.70 17.08
CA GLY A 97 1.69 -10.55 17.01
C GLY A 97 2.51 -10.53 15.73
N VAL A 98 2.38 -9.45 14.96
CA VAL A 98 3.15 -9.20 13.73
C VAL A 98 3.71 -7.79 13.79
N ASP A 99 5.03 -7.66 13.65
CA ASP A 99 5.64 -6.34 13.49
C ASP A 99 5.34 -5.82 12.07
N CYS A 100 4.86 -4.59 12.01
CA CYS A 100 4.40 -3.94 10.79
C CYS A 100 5.44 -2.91 10.32
N ILE A 101 5.11 -2.09 9.33
CA ILE A 101 6.04 -1.09 8.78
C ILE A 101 6.37 -0.02 9.84
N GLY A 102 5.47 0.31 10.76
CA GLY A 102 5.78 1.23 11.85
C GLY A 102 6.02 2.67 11.39
N LEU A 103 5.21 3.16 10.46
CA LEU A 103 5.10 4.59 10.18
C LEU A 103 4.29 5.31 11.27
N PHE A 104 3.35 4.60 11.89
CA PHE A 104 2.58 5.09 13.03
C PHE A 104 2.95 4.28 14.28
N PRO A 105 3.24 4.92 15.43
CA PRO A 105 3.66 4.25 16.66
C PRO A 105 2.50 3.54 17.40
N SER A 106 1.38 3.30 16.72
CA SER A 106 0.19 2.65 17.27
C SER A 106 0.20 1.14 16.99
N GLN A 107 -0.65 0.40 17.70
CA GLN A 107 -0.90 -1.02 17.50
C GLN A 107 -2.38 -1.24 17.15
N VAL A 108 -2.69 -2.36 16.51
CA VAL A 108 -4.06 -2.70 16.04
C VAL A 108 -4.34 -4.18 16.15
#